data_AF-A0A0C6FR10-F1
#
_entry.id   AF-A0A0C6FR10-F1
#
_cell.length_a   1.000
_cell.length_b   1.000
_cell.length_c   1.000
_cell.angle_alpha   90.00
_cell.angle_beta   90.00
_cell.angle_gamma   90.00
#
_symmetry.space_group_name_H-M   'P 1'
#
loop_
_entity.id
_entity.type
_entity.pdbx_description
1 polymer ?
#
loop_
_entity_poly.entity_id
_entity_poly.type
_entity_poly.pdbx_seq_one_letter_code
_entity_poly.pdbx_strand_id
1 'polypeptide(L)'
;MGPYTSAPVPFVRHDEAGRITQRGRMELQYIVAEDAERGGILAGEAADETHYVEDPTGPARRLRLRRALVVAFATREPAPGAPARVHLPPDTVIAVAGPITETVTASGAVDLVLMVPGTYQVTMVAWPRRPAVETLTVPVATGPIPEAPAGAVVIGPGLEAVRARAKEIATLHYAEQALISRPAGLQAADLLKAQEAAKMLAGEASEWIAEEAAERGQDPAALAAAIVAESAKTIDRERERVRVTQAIARATTESEVVAALQAVGLEFHLPPGL
;
A
#
# COMPACT_ATOMS: atom_id res chain seq x y z
N MET A 1 17.88 -17.79 62.33
CA MET A 1 17.51 -16.77 61.32
C MET A 1 17.29 -17.51 60.02
N GLY A 2 16.08 -17.51 59.46
CA GLY A 2 15.87 -18.03 58.11
C GLY A 2 16.59 -17.13 57.09
N PRO A 3 17.04 -17.66 55.94
CA PRO A 3 17.66 -16.83 54.92
C PRO A 3 16.61 -15.80 54.46
N TYR A 4 16.94 -14.52 54.61
CA TYR A 4 16.19 -13.45 53.96
C TYR A 4 16.40 -13.59 52.44
N THR A 5 15.59 -14.40 51.77
CA THR A 5 15.51 -14.36 50.32
C THR A 5 14.88 -13.02 49.96
N SER A 6 15.66 -12.14 49.34
CA SER A 6 15.15 -10.85 48.88
C SER A 6 14.06 -11.11 47.84
N ALA A 7 12.88 -10.51 47.99
CA ALA A 7 11.81 -10.66 47.01
C ALA A 7 12.32 -10.29 45.60
N PRO A 8 12.01 -11.10 44.55
CA PRO A 8 12.44 -10.79 43.19
C PRO A 8 11.95 -9.40 42.73
N VAL A 9 12.89 -8.57 42.30
CA VAL A 9 12.62 -7.22 41.78
C VAL A 9 12.61 -7.25 40.25
N PRO A 10 11.87 -6.33 39.60
CA PRO A 10 11.88 -6.25 38.14
C PRO A 10 13.26 -5.84 37.61
N PHE A 11 13.61 -6.36 36.44
CA PHE A 11 14.79 -5.96 35.69
C PHE A 11 14.46 -5.82 34.20
N VAL A 12 15.33 -5.09 33.50
CA VAL A 12 15.40 -5.10 32.03
C VAL A 12 16.79 -5.47 31.57
N ARG A 13 16.88 -6.18 30.44
CA ARG A 13 18.11 -6.29 29.65
C ARG A 13 18.04 -5.35 28.46
N HIS A 14 19.19 -4.91 27.98
CA HIS A 14 19.27 -3.98 26.86
C HIS A 14 20.44 -4.27 25.91
N ASP A 15 20.31 -3.80 24.67
CA ASP A 15 21.40 -3.79 23.68
C ASP A 15 22.35 -2.60 23.90
N GLU A 16 23.41 -2.51 23.08
CA GLU A 16 24.39 -1.41 23.11
C GLU A 16 23.78 -0.04 22.80
N ALA A 17 22.67 0.00 22.05
CA ALA A 17 21.93 1.22 21.76
C ALA A 17 20.96 1.62 22.88
N GLY A 18 20.87 0.82 23.95
CA GLY A 18 19.97 1.04 25.07
C GLY A 18 18.53 0.57 24.83
N ARG A 19 18.27 -0.23 23.78
CA ARG A 19 16.95 -0.84 23.52
C ARG A 19 16.69 -1.95 24.51
N ILE A 20 15.52 -1.96 25.13
CA ILE A 20 15.13 -3.04 26.03
C ILE A 20 14.87 -4.31 25.20
N THR A 21 15.58 -5.40 25.51
CA THR A 21 15.50 -6.68 24.80
C THR A 21 14.79 -7.76 25.61
N GLN A 22 14.84 -7.66 26.94
CA GLN A 22 14.18 -8.60 27.83
C GLN A 22 13.70 -7.93 29.10
N ARG A 23 12.63 -8.48 29.68
CA ARG A 23 12.07 -8.09 30.98
C ARG A 23 11.94 -9.33 31.85
N GLY A 24 12.08 -9.18 33.15
CA GLY A 24 11.86 -10.28 34.07
C GLY A 24 11.88 -9.84 35.52
N ARG A 25 11.88 -10.83 36.42
CA ARG A 25 12.07 -10.62 37.85
C ARG A 25 13.18 -11.51 38.35
N MET A 26 14.05 -10.96 39.18
CA MET A 26 15.23 -11.65 39.70
C MET A 26 15.63 -11.04 41.04
N GLU A 27 16.30 -11.80 41.90
CA GLU A 27 16.85 -11.24 43.14
C GLU A 27 17.93 -10.21 42.80
N LEU A 28 17.99 -9.13 43.58
CA LEU A 28 18.86 -7.98 43.29
C LEU A 28 20.34 -8.37 43.18
N GLN A 29 20.79 -9.32 43.99
CA GLN A 29 22.16 -9.83 43.99
C GLN A 29 22.57 -10.45 42.64
N TYR A 30 21.66 -11.15 41.96
CA TYR A 30 21.93 -11.72 40.64
C TYR A 30 21.92 -10.66 39.54
N ILE A 31 21.08 -9.62 39.67
CA ILE A 31 21.10 -8.48 38.75
C ILE A 31 22.44 -7.75 38.84
N VAL A 32 22.93 -7.48 40.05
CA VAL A 32 24.23 -6.82 40.28
C VAL A 32 25.39 -7.68 39.78
N ALA A 33 25.35 -8.99 40.03
CA ALA A 33 26.37 -9.91 39.54
C ALA A 33 26.40 -10.00 38.00
N GLU A 34 25.23 -10.09 37.36
CA GLU A 34 25.14 -10.12 35.89
C GLU A 34 25.58 -8.80 35.26
N ASP A 35 25.20 -7.65 35.84
CA ASP A 35 25.67 -6.34 35.37
C ASP A 35 27.20 -6.19 35.47
N ALA A 36 27.80 -6.72 36.55
CA ALA A 36 29.26 -6.70 36.73
C ALA A 36 30.00 -7.68 35.79
N GLU A 37 29.42 -8.84 35.48
CA GLU A 37 30.05 -9.86 34.63
C GLU A 37 29.89 -9.53 33.13
N ARG A 38 28.70 -9.12 32.72
CA ARG A 38 28.29 -9.02 31.31
C ARG A 38 27.81 -7.63 30.90
N GLY A 39 27.39 -6.80 31.86
CA GLY A 39 26.66 -5.57 31.59
C GLY A 39 25.29 -5.85 30.95
N GLY A 40 24.64 -4.80 30.47
CA GLY A 40 23.42 -4.94 29.67
C GLY A 40 22.17 -5.32 30.47
N ILE A 41 22.19 -5.20 31.81
CA ILE A 41 21.04 -5.45 32.68
C ILE A 41 20.90 -4.32 33.70
N LEU A 42 19.68 -3.91 34.00
CA LEU A 42 19.37 -2.83 34.93
C LEU A 42 18.15 -3.19 35.78
N ALA A 43 18.25 -3.00 37.09
CA ALA A 43 17.11 -3.14 37.99
C ALA A 43 16.07 -2.05 37.68
N GLY A 44 14.82 -2.45 37.52
CA GLY A 44 13.72 -1.54 37.21
C GLY A 44 12.65 -2.16 36.32
N GLU A 45 11.51 -1.48 36.26
CA GLU A 45 10.39 -1.84 35.41
C GLU A 45 10.27 -0.81 34.28
N ALA A 46 10.22 -1.29 33.04
CA ALA A 46 10.11 -0.45 31.88
C ALA A 46 9.53 -1.22 30.70
N ALA A 47 8.79 -0.51 29.84
CA ALA A 47 8.31 -1.03 28.56
C ALA A 47 9.22 -0.54 27.43
N ASP A 48 9.59 -1.46 26.54
CA ASP A 48 10.39 -1.24 25.34
C ASP A 48 9.83 -0.16 24.40
N GLU A 49 8.51 -0.05 24.32
CA GLU A 49 7.84 0.98 23.51
C GLU A 49 8.02 2.40 24.06
N THR A 50 8.22 2.54 25.37
CA THR A 50 8.15 3.84 26.06
C THR A 50 9.42 4.23 26.80
N HIS A 51 10.36 3.30 26.97
CA HIS A 51 11.60 3.51 27.72
C HIS A 51 12.82 3.05 26.94
N TYR A 52 13.97 3.59 27.32
CA TYR A 52 15.28 3.11 26.90
C TYR A 52 16.26 3.19 28.07
N VAL A 53 17.35 2.44 27.99
CA VAL A 53 18.48 2.58 28.91
C VAL A 53 19.43 3.61 28.33
N GLU A 54 19.58 4.73 29.02
CA GLU A 54 20.64 5.68 28.74
C GLU A 54 21.91 5.17 29.41
N ASP A 55 22.93 4.84 28.62
CA ASP A 55 24.29 4.58 29.10
C ASP A 55 25.09 5.89 28.98
N PRO A 56 25.10 6.74 30.02
CA PRO A 56 25.86 7.98 29.95
C PRO A 56 27.35 7.66 29.92
N THR A 57 28.16 8.56 29.35
CA THR A 57 29.61 8.63 29.59
C THR A 57 29.95 9.03 31.05
N GLY A 58 29.10 8.65 32.03
CA GLY A 58 29.09 9.05 33.43
C GLY A 58 28.52 7.95 34.35
N PRO A 59 28.30 8.22 35.66
CA PRO A 59 28.49 7.20 36.69
C PRO A 59 27.33 6.21 36.96
N ALA A 60 26.30 6.08 36.09
CA ALA A 60 25.35 4.95 36.16
C ALA A 60 24.38 4.95 34.97
N ARG A 61 24.10 3.76 34.42
CA ARG A 61 23.00 3.49 33.48
C ARG A 61 21.64 3.84 34.11
N ARG A 62 20.73 4.43 33.34
CA ARG A 62 19.41 4.85 33.84
C ARG A 62 18.29 4.55 32.87
N LEU A 63 17.14 4.14 33.40
CA LEU A 63 15.90 4.08 32.63
C LEU A 63 15.40 5.49 32.33
N ARG A 64 15.13 5.75 31.05
CA ARG A 64 14.61 7.03 30.56
C ARG A 64 13.36 6.81 29.73
N LEU A 65 12.40 7.70 29.90
CA LEU A 65 11.23 7.78 29.03
C LEU A 65 11.64 8.27 27.64
N ARG A 66 11.18 7.56 26.62
CA ARG A 66 11.33 7.93 25.21
C ARG A 66 10.43 9.12 24.91
N ARG A 67 11.06 10.24 24.55
CA ARG A 67 10.33 11.45 24.10
C ARG A 67 9.62 11.16 22.78
N ALA A 68 8.50 11.84 22.55
CA ALA A 68 7.85 11.79 21.24
C ALA A 68 8.79 12.39 20.18
N LEU A 69 8.87 11.76 19.01
CA LEU A 69 9.42 12.42 17.84
C LEU A 69 8.41 13.47 17.38
N VAL A 70 8.79 14.75 17.47
CA VAL A 70 7.98 15.85 16.94
C VAL A 70 8.41 16.08 15.50
N VAL A 71 7.46 15.93 14.59
CA VAL A 71 7.61 16.19 13.16
C VAL A 71 6.57 17.20 12.74
N ALA A 72 6.95 18.05 11.79
CA ALA A 72 6.05 19.03 11.20
C ALA A 72 6.37 19.10 9.71
N PHE A 73 5.48 18.53 8.91
CA PHE A 73 5.53 18.73 7.46
C PHE A 73 5.07 20.15 7.13
N ALA A 74 5.72 20.78 6.15
CA ALA A 74 5.30 22.08 5.63
C ALA A 74 3.89 22.03 5.01
N THR A 75 3.49 20.87 4.48
CA THR A 75 2.14 20.59 3.99
C THR A 75 1.80 19.12 4.23
N ARG A 76 0.53 18.84 4.52
CA ARG A 76 -0.03 17.48 4.55
C ARG A 76 -0.68 17.06 3.23
N GLU A 77 -0.83 18.01 2.32
CA GLU A 77 -1.43 17.80 1.00
C GLU A 77 -0.47 18.30 -0.10
N PRO A 78 0.71 17.67 -0.26
CA PRO A 78 1.62 18.04 -1.35
C PRO A 78 0.98 17.67 -2.69
N ALA A 79 1.11 18.55 -3.69
CA ALA A 79 0.80 18.17 -5.07
C ALA A 79 1.73 17.02 -5.52
N PRO A 80 1.33 16.17 -6.49
CA PRO A 80 2.20 15.15 -7.07
C PRO A 80 3.53 15.76 -7.51
N GLY A 81 4.64 15.12 -7.14
CA GLY A 81 6.00 15.61 -7.46
C GLY A 81 6.47 16.84 -6.66
N ALA A 82 5.59 17.50 -5.90
CA ALA A 82 5.96 18.62 -5.04
C ALA A 82 6.49 18.12 -3.68
N PRO A 83 7.48 18.80 -3.08
CA PRO A 83 8.09 18.36 -1.84
C PRO A 83 7.21 18.67 -0.61
N ALA A 84 7.01 17.68 0.24
CA ALA A 84 6.57 17.83 1.63
C ALA A 84 7.80 17.94 2.53
N ARG A 85 8.27 19.17 2.77
CA ARG A 85 9.47 19.42 3.59
C ARG A 85 9.24 19.07 5.06
N VAL A 86 10.18 18.36 5.67
CA VAL A 86 10.19 18.02 7.11
C VAL A 86 11.62 18.08 7.67
N HIS A 87 11.76 18.42 8.95
CA HIS A 87 13.06 18.37 9.64
C HIS A 87 13.14 17.12 10.51
N LEU A 88 14.16 16.29 10.29
CA LEU A 88 14.33 15.00 10.94
C LEU A 88 15.66 14.93 11.71
N PRO A 89 15.69 14.23 12.86
CA PRO A 89 16.93 13.84 13.51
C PRO A 89 17.84 13.02 12.58
N PRO A 90 19.13 12.87 12.93
CA PRO A 90 20.03 11.97 12.21
C PRO A 90 19.49 10.54 12.13
N ASP A 91 19.79 9.88 11.02
CA ASP A 91 19.50 8.46 10.76
C ASP A 91 18.04 8.08 10.99
N THR A 92 17.12 9.00 10.66
CA THR A 92 15.69 8.74 10.77
C THR A 92 15.25 7.82 9.63
N VAL A 93 14.70 6.67 9.99
CA VAL A 93 14.06 5.76 9.04
C VAL A 93 12.64 6.26 8.76
N ILE A 94 12.33 6.47 7.49
CA ILE A 94 11.02 6.89 7.00
C ILE A 94 10.42 5.70 6.25
N ALA A 95 9.35 5.12 6.79
CA ALA A 95 8.56 4.11 6.12
C ALA A 95 7.26 4.74 5.62
N VAL A 96 7.00 4.60 4.33
CA VAL A 96 5.80 5.10 3.66
C VAL A 96 4.94 3.90 3.27
N ALA A 97 3.65 3.95 3.58
CA ALA A 97 2.65 2.95 3.19
C ALA A 97 1.41 3.62 2.59
N GLY A 98 0.91 3.12 1.46
CA GLY A 98 -0.21 3.70 0.72
C GLY A 98 -0.29 3.09 -0.68
N PRO A 99 -0.55 3.89 -1.75
CA PRO A 99 -0.45 3.42 -3.14
C PRO A 99 0.91 2.80 -3.48
N ILE A 100 1.96 3.21 -2.77
CA ILE A 100 3.31 2.65 -2.82
C ILE A 100 3.78 2.41 -1.39
N THR A 101 4.56 1.34 -1.21
CA THR A 101 5.27 1.06 0.04
C THR A 101 6.77 1.16 -0.17
N GLU A 102 7.45 2.02 0.58
CA GLU A 102 8.89 2.23 0.48
C GLU A 102 9.49 2.59 1.84
N THR A 103 10.77 2.31 2.04
CA THR A 103 11.49 2.69 3.27
C THR A 103 12.81 3.33 2.89
N VAL A 104 13.08 4.50 3.47
CA VAL A 104 14.32 5.25 3.25
C VAL A 104 14.92 5.68 4.58
N THR A 105 16.20 6.06 4.56
CA THR A 105 16.84 6.72 5.70
C THR A 105 17.26 8.12 5.30
N ALA A 106 16.90 9.12 6.10
CA ALA A 106 17.23 10.52 5.83
C ALA A 106 17.49 11.31 7.12
N SER A 107 18.12 12.48 6.98
CA SER A 107 18.54 13.33 8.10
C SER A 107 18.39 14.80 7.74
N GLY A 108 18.17 15.66 8.75
CA GLY A 108 18.16 17.11 8.56
C GLY A 108 16.89 17.61 7.88
N ALA A 109 17.01 18.63 7.03
CA ALA A 109 15.90 19.12 6.23
C ALA A 109 15.70 18.20 5.01
N VAL A 110 14.58 17.50 4.97
CA VAL A 110 14.26 16.50 3.95
C VAL A 110 13.07 16.98 3.13
N ASP A 111 13.24 16.99 1.82
CA ASP A 111 12.16 17.17 0.86
C ASP A 111 11.62 15.80 0.44
N LEU A 112 10.51 15.37 1.05
CA LEU A 112 9.85 14.12 0.72
C LEU A 112 8.90 14.34 -0.46
N VAL A 113 9.14 13.68 -1.58
CA VAL A 113 8.34 13.81 -2.81
C VAL A 113 7.60 12.50 -3.07
N LEU A 114 6.28 12.57 -3.16
CA LEU A 114 5.41 11.43 -3.48
C LEU A 114 4.92 11.58 -4.92
N MET A 115 5.29 10.62 -5.79
CA MET A 115 5.01 10.73 -7.22
C MET A 115 3.59 10.32 -7.60
N VAL A 116 3.03 9.33 -6.90
CA VAL A 116 1.71 8.76 -7.22
C VAL A 116 0.65 9.38 -6.32
N PRO A 117 -0.50 9.80 -6.86
CA PRO A 117 -1.61 10.27 -6.02
C PRO A 117 -2.17 9.19 -5.09
N GLY A 118 -2.61 9.63 -3.92
CA GLY A 118 -3.30 8.80 -2.94
C GLY A 118 -2.96 9.21 -1.50
N THR A 119 -3.46 8.43 -0.54
CA THR A 119 -3.23 8.68 0.88
C THR A 119 -2.13 7.77 1.40
N TYR A 120 -1.15 8.37 2.08
CA TYR A 120 0.03 7.72 2.60
C TYR A 120 0.08 7.85 4.12
N GLN A 121 0.38 6.74 4.78
CA GLN A 121 0.83 6.71 6.17
C GLN A 121 2.36 6.76 6.17
N VAL A 122 2.92 7.83 6.76
CA VAL A 122 4.36 8.04 6.87
C VAL A 122 4.77 7.81 8.32
N THR A 123 5.50 6.73 8.56
CA THR A 123 6.05 6.37 9.86
C THR A 123 7.53 6.77 9.91
N MET A 124 7.89 7.64 10.85
CA MET A 124 9.25 8.12 11.05
C MET A 124 9.80 7.58 12.37
N VAL A 125 10.94 6.88 12.30
CA VAL A 125 11.59 6.24 13.45
C VAL A 125 12.99 6.81 13.62
N ALA A 126 13.21 7.50 14.74
CA ALA A 126 14.51 8.05 15.12
C ALA A 126 14.84 7.65 16.55
N TRP A 127 15.63 6.58 16.73
CA TRP A 127 15.98 6.10 18.07
C TRP A 127 16.79 7.17 18.85
N PRO A 128 16.53 7.41 20.15
CA PRO A 128 15.59 6.70 21.05
C PRO A 128 14.18 7.30 21.13
N ARG A 129 13.80 8.23 20.24
CA ARG A 129 12.46 8.84 20.26
C ARG A 129 11.39 7.81 19.89
N ARG A 130 10.16 8.01 20.40
CA ARG A 130 8.99 7.23 19.96
C ARG A 130 8.67 7.56 18.50
N PRO A 131 8.27 6.58 17.67
CA PRO A 131 7.91 6.83 16.28
C PRO A 131 6.86 7.92 16.15
N ALA A 132 6.96 8.71 15.09
CA ALA A 132 5.90 9.61 14.65
C ALA A 132 5.19 8.99 13.46
N VAL A 133 3.85 9.09 13.41
CA VAL A 133 3.04 8.63 12.29
C VAL A 133 2.23 9.82 11.81
N GLU A 134 2.42 10.18 10.55
CA GLU A 134 1.70 11.27 9.88
C GLU A 134 0.94 10.72 8.67
N THR A 135 -0.13 11.40 8.30
CA THR A 135 -0.89 11.10 7.08
C THR A 135 -0.65 12.21 6.07
N LEU A 136 -0.22 11.86 4.88
CA LEU A 136 -0.09 12.76 3.73
C LEU A 136 -1.06 12.33 2.63
N THR A 137 -1.75 13.29 2.02
CA THR A 137 -2.67 13.02 0.91
C THR A 137 -2.20 13.75 -0.34
N VAL A 138 -1.80 12.99 -1.35
CA VAL A 138 -1.37 13.52 -2.65
C VAL A 138 -2.60 13.52 -3.57
N PRO A 139 -3.14 14.68 -3.95
CA PRO A 139 -4.32 14.74 -4.80
C PRO A 139 -3.95 14.35 -6.23
N VAL A 140 -4.94 13.89 -7.00
CA VAL A 140 -4.79 13.77 -8.45
C VAL A 140 -4.67 15.18 -9.03
N ALA A 141 -3.60 15.44 -9.78
CA ALA A 141 -3.38 16.71 -10.45
C ALA A 141 -3.50 16.58 -11.97
N THR A 142 -3.94 17.66 -12.61
CA THR A 142 -3.95 17.81 -14.07
C THR A 142 -2.80 18.71 -14.51
N GLY A 143 -2.12 18.34 -15.59
CA GLY A 143 -1.02 19.13 -16.14
C GLY A 143 0.36 18.66 -15.70
N PRO A 144 1.41 19.44 -15.99
CA PRO A 144 2.79 19.01 -15.77
C PRO A 144 3.09 18.85 -14.29
N ILE A 145 3.72 17.73 -13.94
CA ILE A 145 4.24 17.48 -12.60
C ILE A 145 5.57 18.25 -12.44
N PRO A 146 5.76 19.02 -11.36
CA PRO A 146 7.04 19.67 -11.09
C PRO A 146 8.16 18.64 -10.93
N GLU A 147 9.35 18.97 -11.42
CA GLU A 147 10.54 18.16 -11.18
C GLU A 147 10.91 18.21 -9.69
N ALA A 148 11.25 17.05 -9.14
CA ALA A 148 11.70 16.96 -7.75
C ALA A 148 12.99 17.78 -7.56
N PRO A 149 13.11 18.55 -6.47
CA PRO A 149 14.33 19.32 -6.23
C PRO A 149 15.54 18.39 -6.05
N ALA A 150 16.72 18.87 -6.43
CA ALA A 150 17.96 18.11 -6.29
C ALA A 150 18.18 17.70 -4.82
N GLY A 151 18.45 16.41 -4.58
CA GLY A 151 18.62 15.86 -3.24
C GLY A 151 17.32 15.53 -2.51
N ALA A 152 16.15 15.67 -3.15
CA ALA A 152 14.88 15.19 -2.61
C ALA A 152 14.88 13.67 -2.44
N VAL A 153 14.14 13.21 -1.43
CA VAL A 153 13.76 11.81 -1.29
C VAL A 153 12.52 11.60 -2.13
N VAL A 154 12.69 11.00 -3.31
CA VAL A 154 11.60 10.67 -4.21
C VAL A 154 11.09 9.27 -3.88
N ILE A 155 9.80 9.17 -3.56
CA ILE A 155 9.11 7.93 -3.26
C ILE A 155 8.20 7.56 -4.43
N GLY A 156 8.40 6.35 -4.93
CA GLY A 156 7.64 5.79 -6.04
C GLY A 156 8.40 5.64 -7.35
N PRO A 157 7.96 4.71 -8.20
CA PRO A 157 8.63 4.44 -9.45
C PRO A 157 8.24 5.48 -10.50
N GLY A 158 9.03 5.57 -11.58
CA GLY A 158 8.72 6.44 -12.69
C GLY A 158 7.47 6.00 -13.48
N LEU A 159 6.93 6.94 -14.26
CA LEU A 159 5.74 6.80 -15.09
C LEU A 159 5.60 5.47 -15.83
N GLU A 160 6.67 4.95 -16.45
CA GLU A 160 6.58 3.69 -17.22
C GLU A 160 6.22 2.48 -16.35
N ALA A 161 6.78 2.39 -15.15
CA ALA A 161 6.44 1.33 -14.20
C ALA A 161 5.01 1.51 -13.67
N VAL A 162 4.59 2.75 -13.41
CA VAL A 162 3.20 3.05 -13.01
C VAL A 162 2.22 2.67 -14.11
N ARG A 163 2.51 2.98 -15.38
CA ARG A 163 1.72 2.56 -16.54
C ARG A 163 1.67 1.04 -16.67
N ALA A 164 2.80 0.36 -16.53
CA ALA A 164 2.87 -1.10 -16.61
C ALA A 164 1.98 -1.76 -15.54
N ARG A 165 2.11 -1.31 -14.28
CA ARG A 165 1.29 -1.83 -13.18
C ARG A 165 -0.19 -1.51 -13.36
N ALA A 166 -0.53 -0.30 -13.79
CA ALA A 166 -1.93 0.08 -14.03
C ALA A 166 -2.57 -0.76 -15.15
N LYS A 167 -1.82 -1.07 -16.22
CA LYS A 167 -2.29 -1.97 -17.29
C LYS A 167 -2.56 -3.38 -16.75
N GLU A 168 -1.70 -3.87 -15.86
CA GLU A 168 -1.89 -5.17 -15.22
C GLU A 168 -3.16 -5.19 -14.35
N ILE A 169 -3.35 -4.17 -13.50
CA ILE A 169 -4.57 -4.01 -12.67
C ILE A 169 -5.82 -3.98 -13.54
N ALA A 170 -5.83 -3.16 -14.60
CA ALA A 170 -6.97 -3.08 -15.51
C ALA A 170 -7.21 -4.43 -16.22
N THR A 171 -6.15 -5.09 -16.70
CA THR A 171 -6.27 -6.38 -17.39
C THR A 171 -6.87 -7.45 -16.49
N LEU A 172 -6.38 -7.57 -15.25
CA LEU A 172 -6.92 -8.50 -14.27
C LEU A 172 -8.39 -8.21 -13.96
N HIS A 173 -8.74 -6.95 -13.73
CA HIS A 173 -10.12 -6.54 -13.47
C HIS A 173 -11.10 -6.96 -14.58
N TYR A 174 -10.76 -6.66 -15.83
CA TYR A 174 -11.64 -7.02 -16.95
C TYR A 174 -11.62 -8.52 -17.25
N ALA A 175 -10.53 -9.24 -16.95
CA ALA A 175 -10.50 -10.69 -17.03
C ALA A 175 -11.41 -11.34 -15.97
N GLU A 176 -11.41 -10.84 -14.74
CA GLU A 176 -12.32 -11.29 -13.67
C GLU A 176 -13.78 -11.01 -14.01
N GLN A 177 -14.09 -9.79 -14.50
CA GLN A 177 -15.43 -9.48 -14.97
C GLN A 177 -15.86 -10.40 -16.11
N ALA A 178 -14.96 -10.71 -17.04
CA ALA A 178 -15.24 -11.65 -18.12
C ALA A 178 -15.58 -13.04 -17.56
N LEU A 179 -14.81 -13.57 -16.61
CA LEU A 179 -15.06 -14.87 -15.98
C LEU A 179 -16.40 -14.94 -15.23
N ILE A 180 -16.78 -13.86 -14.53
CA ILE A 180 -18.09 -13.76 -13.85
C ILE A 180 -19.22 -13.84 -14.87
N SER A 181 -19.02 -13.26 -16.06
CA SER A 181 -20.03 -13.31 -17.12
C SER A 181 -20.01 -14.58 -17.96
N ARG A 182 -18.84 -15.16 -18.31
CA ARG A 182 -18.68 -16.38 -19.13
C ARG A 182 -17.27 -17.01 -18.99
N PRO A 183 -17.11 -18.35 -18.97
CA PRO A 183 -15.81 -19.01 -19.06
C PRO A 183 -15.11 -18.77 -20.41
N ALA A 184 -13.80 -18.53 -20.39
CA ALA A 184 -12.98 -18.00 -21.48
C ALA A 184 -12.72 -18.92 -22.72
N GLY A 185 -13.63 -19.85 -23.05
CA GLY A 185 -13.41 -20.85 -24.13
C GLY A 185 -14.27 -20.71 -25.39
N LEU A 186 -15.27 -19.81 -25.42
CA LEU A 186 -16.37 -19.85 -26.41
C LEU A 186 -16.56 -18.60 -27.29
N GLN A 187 -15.53 -17.75 -27.43
CA GLN A 187 -15.69 -16.42 -28.06
C GLN A 187 -16.19 -16.44 -29.52
N ALA A 188 -15.71 -17.36 -30.37
CA ALA A 188 -16.09 -17.37 -31.79
C ALA A 188 -17.50 -17.92 -32.03
N ALA A 189 -17.87 -19.02 -31.36
CA ALA A 189 -19.20 -19.62 -31.46
C ALA A 189 -20.29 -18.71 -30.87
N ASP A 190 -19.97 -17.99 -29.79
CA ASP A 190 -20.89 -17.03 -29.16
C ASP A 190 -21.15 -15.81 -30.04
N LEU A 191 -20.13 -15.31 -30.75
CA LEU A 191 -20.32 -14.21 -31.70
C LEU A 191 -21.21 -14.62 -32.89
N LEU A 192 -21.01 -15.84 -33.41
CA LEU A 192 -21.88 -16.40 -34.46
C LEU A 192 -23.32 -16.55 -33.94
N LYS A 193 -23.49 -17.07 -32.74
CA LYS A 193 -24.80 -17.22 -32.10
C LYS A 193 -25.48 -15.88 -31.81
N ALA A 194 -24.72 -14.85 -31.46
CA ALA A 194 -25.22 -13.48 -31.29
C ALA A 194 -25.67 -12.88 -32.63
N GLN A 195 -24.96 -13.16 -33.73
CA GLN A 195 -25.37 -12.74 -35.08
C GLN A 195 -26.67 -13.44 -35.51
N GLU A 196 -26.79 -14.75 -35.26
CA GLU A 196 -28.01 -15.52 -35.51
C GLU A 196 -29.20 -15.04 -34.68
N ALA A 197 -28.98 -14.72 -33.40
CA ALA A 197 -29.99 -14.10 -32.55
C ALA A 197 -30.40 -12.70 -33.05
N ALA A 198 -29.46 -11.90 -33.56
CA ALA A 198 -29.75 -10.59 -34.13
C ALA A 198 -30.60 -10.68 -35.41
N LYS A 199 -30.34 -11.68 -36.27
CA LYS A 199 -31.17 -11.98 -37.45
C LYS A 199 -32.61 -12.30 -37.05
N MET A 200 -32.79 -13.14 -36.05
CA MET A 200 -34.13 -13.49 -35.54
C MET A 200 -34.89 -12.28 -35.00
N LEU A 201 -34.21 -11.36 -34.29
CA LEU A 201 -34.82 -10.10 -33.85
C LEU A 201 -35.12 -9.12 -34.98
N ALA A 202 -34.40 -9.20 -36.10
CA ALA A 202 -34.67 -8.43 -37.31
C ALA A 202 -35.81 -9.02 -38.17
N GLY A 203 -36.39 -10.16 -37.75
CA GLY A 203 -37.48 -10.84 -38.45
C GLY A 203 -37.01 -11.89 -39.46
N GLU A 204 -35.73 -12.24 -39.49
CA GLU A 204 -35.19 -13.31 -40.32
C GLU A 204 -35.27 -14.67 -39.59
N ALA A 205 -35.25 -15.77 -40.35
CA ALA A 205 -35.23 -17.11 -39.76
C ALA A 205 -33.82 -17.50 -39.31
N SER A 206 -33.71 -18.15 -38.14
CA SER A 206 -32.49 -18.81 -37.68
C SER A 206 -32.86 -20.19 -37.12
N GLU A 207 -32.48 -21.25 -37.83
CA GLU A 207 -32.73 -22.64 -37.41
C GLU A 207 -32.03 -22.94 -36.08
N TRP A 208 -30.82 -22.42 -35.90
CA TRP A 208 -30.04 -22.64 -34.69
C TRP A 208 -30.73 -22.08 -33.43
N ILE A 209 -31.26 -20.86 -33.49
CA ILE A 209 -31.99 -20.26 -32.36
C ILE A 209 -33.34 -20.95 -32.14
N ALA A 210 -34.04 -21.33 -33.22
CA ALA A 210 -35.31 -22.02 -33.13
C ALA A 210 -35.19 -23.41 -32.47
N GLU A 211 -34.17 -24.19 -32.84
CA GLU A 211 -33.89 -25.51 -32.26
C GLU A 211 -33.55 -25.39 -30.77
N GLU A 212 -32.66 -24.47 -30.39
CA GLU A 212 -32.28 -24.28 -28.99
C GLU A 212 -33.43 -23.74 -28.13
N ALA A 213 -34.25 -22.85 -28.68
CA ALA A 213 -35.45 -22.38 -28.00
C ALA A 213 -36.44 -23.53 -27.74
N ALA A 214 -36.61 -24.43 -28.70
CA ALA A 214 -37.44 -25.63 -28.56
C ALA A 214 -36.87 -26.58 -27.49
N GLU A 215 -35.56 -26.83 -27.48
CA GLU A 215 -34.89 -27.64 -26.45
C GLU A 215 -35.06 -27.05 -25.03
N ARG A 216 -35.07 -25.73 -24.93
CA ARG A 216 -35.19 -25.00 -23.66
C ARG A 216 -36.63 -24.71 -23.24
N GLY A 217 -37.62 -25.04 -24.08
CA GLY A 217 -39.02 -24.69 -23.86
C GLY A 217 -39.26 -23.18 -23.75
N GLN A 218 -38.48 -22.38 -24.48
CA GLN A 218 -38.53 -20.92 -24.48
C GLN A 218 -39.05 -20.38 -25.81
N ASP A 219 -39.60 -19.17 -25.79
CA ASP A 219 -39.92 -18.45 -27.02
C ASP A 219 -38.62 -18.06 -27.76
N PRO A 220 -38.49 -18.35 -29.08
CA PRO A 220 -37.28 -18.04 -29.83
C PRO A 220 -36.90 -16.55 -29.81
N ALA A 221 -37.88 -15.63 -29.84
CA ALA A 221 -37.59 -14.20 -29.79
C ALA A 221 -37.11 -13.77 -28.40
N ALA A 222 -37.67 -14.34 -27.33
CA ALA A 222 -37.19 -14.13 -25.97
C ALA A 222 -35.76 -14.66 -25.74
N LEU A 223 -35.44 -15.84 -26.28
CA LEU A 223 -34.09 -16.40 -26.24
C LEU A 223 -33.10 -15.53 -27.05
N ALA A 224 -33.49 -15.12 -28.26
CA ALA A 224 -32.68 -14.24 -29.10
C ALA A 224 -32.39 -12.89 -28.41
N ALA A 225 -33.39 -12.28 -27.78
CA ALA A 225 -33.24 -11.05 -26.99
C ALA A 225 -32.26 -11.23 -25.83
N ALA A 226 -32.34 -12.34 -25.10
CA ALA A 226 -31.40 -12.63 -24.00
C ALA A 226 -29.96 -12.79 -24.49
N ILE A 227 -29.75 -13.50 -25.62
CA ILE A 227 -28.41 -13.71 -26.21
C ILE A 227 -27.80 -12.38 -26.69
N VAL A 228 -28.58 -11.54 -27.38
CA VAL A 228 -28.12 -10.22 -27.85
C VAL A 228 -27.82 -9.30 -26.67
N ALA A 229 -28.69 -9.27 -25.65
CA ALA A 229 -28.47 -8.45 -24.45
C ALA A 229 -27.19 -8.84 -23.70
N GLU A 230 -26.90 -10.12 -23.56
CA GLU A 230 -25.68 -10.58 -22.89
C GLU A 230 -24.42 -10.33 -23.74
N SER A 231 -24.53 -10.47 -25.06
CA SER A 231 -23.44 -10.16 -25.99
C SER A 231 -23.11 -8.65 -26.01
N ALA A 232 -24.13 -7.78 -25.91
CA ALA A 232 -23.94 -6.34 -25.81
C ALA A 232 -23.12 -5.94 -24.57
N LYS A 233 -23.41 -6.53 -23.40
CA LYS A 233 -22.61 -6.31 -22.18
C LYS A 233 -21.15 -6.70 -22.36
N THR A 234 -20.88 -7.77 -23.10
CA THR A 234 -19.52 -8.21 -23.39
C THR A 234 -18.78 -7.21 -24.26
N ILE A 235 -19.44 -6.70 -25.31
CA ILE A 235 -18.87 -5.68 -26.20
C ILE A 235 -18.60 -4.37 -25.45
N ASP A 236 -19.53 -3.94 -24.59
CA ASP A 236 -19.37 -2.70 -23.83
C ASP A 236 -18.23 -2.79 -22.80
N ARG A 237 -18.06 -3.94 -22.13
CA ARG A 237 -16.90 -4.19 -21.25
C ARG A 237 -15.58 -4.17 -22.03
N GLU A 238 -15.53 -4.79 -23.21
CA GLU A 238 -14.33 -4.78 -24.03
C GLU A 238 -13.98 -3.38 -24.52
N ARG A 239 -14.99 -2.58 -24.90
CA ARG A 239 -14.82 -1.16 -25.22
C ARG A 239 -14.28 -0.37 -24.02
N GLU A 240 -14.79 -0.63 -22.82
CA GLU A 240 -14.33 0.00 -21.59
C GLU A 240 -12.87 -0.38 -21.28
N ARG A 241 -12.52 -1.67 -21.36
CA ARG A 241 -11.15 -2.19 -21.23
C ARG A 241 -10.19 -1.49 -22.18
N VAL A 242 -10.55 -1.41 -23.46
CA VAL A 242 -9.74 -0.73 -24.48
C VAL A 242 -9.61 0.76 -24.17
N ARG A 243 -10.70 1.43 -23.77
CA ARG A 243 -10.69 2.85 -23.40
C ARG A 243 -9.76 3.12 -22.22
N VAL A 244 -9.84 2.33 -21.15
CA VAL A 244 -8.97 2.48 -19.96
C VAL A 244 -7.51 2.19 -20.33
N THR A 245 -7.25 1.12 -21.07
CA THR A 245 -5.87 0.76 -21.48
C THR A 245 -5.24 1.84 -22.35
N GLN A 246 -6.02 2.45 -23.26
CA GLN A 246 -5.57 3.58 -24.08
C GLN A 246 -5.36 4.85 -23.25
N ALA A 247 -6.23 5.13 -22.27
CA ALA A 247 -6.05 6.26 -21.36
C ALA A 247 -4.74 6.13 -20.57
N ILE A 248 -4.46 4.95 -20.00
CA ILE A 248 -3.20 4.66 -19.31
C ILE A 248 -2.00 4.82 -20.25
N ALA A 249 -2.09 4.33 -21.50
CA ALA A 249 -1.00 4.43 -22.45
C ALA A 249 -0.69 5.88 -22.89
N ARG A 250 -1.68 6.76 -22.89
CA ARG A 250 -1.54 8.18 -23.27
C ARG A 250 -1.17 9.09 -22.09
N ALA A 251 -1.41 8.64 -20.86
CA ALA A 251 -1.18 9.40 -19.63
C ALA A 251 0.28 9.83 -19.49
N THR A 252 0.56 11.12 -19.57
CA THR A 252 1.90 11.73 -19.52
C THR A 252 2.47 11.89 -18.11
N THR A 253 1.66 11.58 -17.09
CA THR A 253 2.03 11.69 -15.68
C THR A 253 1.45 10.54 -14.87
N GLU A 254 2.05 10.23 -13.72
CA GLU A 254 1.57 9.22 -12.77
C GLU A 254 0.15 9.55 -12.29
N SER A 255 -0.15 10.85 -12.16
CA SER A 255 -1.48 11.33 -11.81
C SER A 255 -2.55 11.00 -12.85
N GLU A 256 -2.23 11.16 -14.13
CA GLU A 256 -3.14 10.81 -15.22
C GLU A 256 -3.38 9.28 -15.28
N VAL A 257 -2.37 8.47 -14.95
CA VAL A 257 -2.54 7.02 -14.85
C VAL A 257 -3.50 6.64 -13.72
N VAL A 258 -3.32 7.22 -12.53
CA VAL A 258 -4.22 6.96 -11.39
C VAL A 258 -5.63 7.46 -11.69
N ALA A 259 -5.78 8.63 -12.31
CA ALA A 259 -7.08 9.15 -12.73
C ALA A 259 -7.81 8.20 -13.70
N ALA A 260 -7.08 7.59 -14.64
CA ALA A 260 -7.64 6.63 -15.59
C ALA A 260 -8.17 5.37 -14.90
N LEU A 261 -7.52 4.90 -13.84
CA LEU A 261 -8.01 3.77 -13.03
C LEU A 261 -9.22 4.17 -12.18
N GLN A 262 -9.16 5.32 -11.51
CA GLN A 262 -10.25 5.80 -10.65
C GLN A 262 -11.54 6.07 -11.42
N ALA A 263 -11.46 6.45 -12.70
CA ALA A 263 -12.62 6.64 -13.57
C ALA A 263 -13.49 5.39 -13.73
N VAL A 264 -12.93 4.20 -13.47
CA VAL A 264 -13.63 2.91 -13.50
C VAL A 264 -13.67 2.24 -12.11
N GLY A 265 -13.43 3.01 -11.05
CA GLY A 265 -13.50 2.51 -9.67
C GLY A 265 -12.33 1.61 -9.26
N LEU A 266 -11.19 1.68 -9.95
CA LEU A 266 -9.99 0.92 -9.62
C LEU A 266 -9.00 1.75 -8.82
N GLU A 267 -8.40 1.11 -7.82
CA GLU A 267 -7.35 1.70 -6.98
C GLU A 267 -5.96 1.27 -7.46
N PHE A 268 -5.05 2.24 -7.53
CA PHE A 268 -3.65 1.95 -7.83
C PHE A 268 -2.93 1.44 -6.58
N HIS A 269 -2.21 0.34 -6.72
CA HIS A 269 -1.31 -0.19 -5.71
C HIS A 269 -0.09 -0.83 -6.37
N LEU A 270 1.09 -0.49 -5.84
CA LEU A 270 2.36 -1.11 -6.20
C LEU A 270 2.81 -2.05 -5.08
N PRO A 271 2.95 -3.36 -5.33
CA PRO A 271 3.47 -4.27 -4.33
C PRO A 271 4.96 -3.98 -4.02
N PRO A 272 5.43 -4.30 -2.81
CA PRO A 272 6.83 -4.08 -2.44
C PRO A 272 7.78 -4.94 -3.28
N GLY A 273 8.90 -4.35 -3.72
CA GLY A 273 10.02 -5.08 -4.36
C GLY A 273 10.01 -5.18 -5.89
N LEU A 274 9.22 -4.33 -6.58
CA LEU A 274 9.28 -4.15 -8.04
C LEU A 274 10.14 -2.94 -8.43
#